data_AF-A0A094ADR6-F1
#
_entry.id   AF-A0A094ADR6-F1
#
_cell.length_a   1.000
_cell.length_b   1.000
_cell.length_c   1.000
_cell.angle_alpha   90.00
_cell.angle_beta   90.00
_cell.angle_gamma   90.00
#
_symmetry.space_group_name_H-M   'P 1'
#
loop_
_entity.id
_entity.type
_entity.pdbx_description
1 polymer ?
#
loop_
_entity_poly.entity_id
_entity_poly.type
_entity_poly.pdbx_seq_one_letter_code
_entity_poly.pdbx_strand_id
1 'polypeptide(L)'
;KGLEVYVMCEIPSNVILAAEFAKHFDGFSIGSNDLTQLTLGVDRDSGILSDLFNEQDEAVMWMIAQVISVARSSGCKVGICGQAPSDHPEFAKFLVEAGINSISVSPDSFVAVKKHVVSSELYDEVISSRIAIVGVGQVGSAAANALILGSVATELVLVDVKVELRDAQVRDLSDVAYSRNSATSVRAGTHHEAGQCDIVVITAGSKYCLGQPSIDHIYRNIATLQRAIQAMKPFRTDTILLVVANPVDLLTSLAQETSGLPASQVLGSGTFLDSVRLRGLLAAKAGVAANSIDLYALGVHGDSQVVAWSTGTIAGVPIDQALSPSALNQTELEDDCKHRSQSIIQVKGAMPYGIGSTVSSICSSILLDKRDVRPISHFQEKFGCCFSLPVVLGRKGIIKQIQMPLSSKEDADIAKSATTLKGMIKRINEDQ
;
A
#
# COMPACT_ATOMS: atom_id res chain seq x y z
N LYS A 1 -6.46 -46.66 14.97
CA LYS A 1 -6.34 -45.32 14.37
C LYS A 1 -5.71 -44.42 15.44
N GLY A 2 -4.53 -43.86 15.18
CA GLY A 2 -3.88 -42.96 16.15
C GLY A 2 -2.37 -43.13 16.36
N LEU A 3 -1.68 -44.02 15.62
CA LEU A 3 -0.22 -44.02 15.56
C LEU A 3 0.20 -43.33 14.27
N GLU A 4 0.93 -42.23 14.36
CA GLU A 4 1.59 -41.59 13.22
C GLU A 4 2.98 -42.25 13.04
N VAL A 5 3.35 -42.58 11.80
CA VAL A 5 4.63 -43.21 11.45
C VAL A 5 5.48 -42.24 10.65
N TYR A 6 6.63 -41.87 11.19
CA TYR A 6 7.58 -40.94 10.56
C TYR A 6 8.79 -41.70 10.03
N VAL A 7 9.30 -41.28 8.88
CA VAL A 7 10.55 -41.81 8.31
C VAL A 7 11.72 -40.90 8.67
N MET A 8 12.84 -41.51 9.06
CA MET A 8 14.12 -40.80 9.20
C MET A 8 14.66 -40.44 7.81
N CYS A 9 14.92 -39.16 7.60
CA CYS A 9 15.49 -38.62 6.38
C CYS A 9 16.96 -38.25 6.65
N GLU A 10 17.83 -39.24 6.53
CA GLU A 10 19.25 -39.15 6.93
C GLU A 10 20.20 -39.42 5.76
N ILE A 11 19.69 -39.96 4.65
CA ILE A 11 20.51 -40.27 3.47
C ILE A 11 19.99 -39.50 2.25
N PRO A 12 20.86 -39.08 1.30
CA PRO A 12 20.44 -38.30 0.13
C PRO A 12 19.32 -38.95 -0.70
N SER A 13 19.25 -40.29 -0.74
CA SER A 13 18.17 -40.98 -1.45
C SER A 13 16.79 -40.77 -0.81
N ASN A 14 16.70 -40.56 0.51
CA ASN A 14 15.42 -40.19 1.14
C ASN A 14 14.95 -38.82 0.66
N VAL A 15 15.89 -37.89 0.44
CA VAL A 15 15.61 -36.54 -0.05
C VAL A 15 15.16 -36.57 -1.50
N ILE A 16 15.95 -37.21 -2.36
CA ILE A 16 15.70 -37.30 -3.80
C ILE A 16 14.36 -37.99 -4.10
N LEU A 17 14.01 -39.01 -3.31
CA LEU A 17 12.77 -39.78 -3.47
C LEU A 17 11.70 -39.41 -2.43
N ALA A 18 11.79 -38.24 -1.80
CA ALA A 18 10.90 -37.85 -0.69
C ALA A 18 9.41 -37.98 -1.06
N ALA A 19 9.02 -37.70 -2.29
CA ALA A 19 7.62 -37.79 -2.74
C ALA A 19 7.11 -39.24 -2.76
N GLU A 20 7.97 -40.23 -3.03
CA GLU A 20 7.60 -41.65 -2.97
C GLU A 20 7.52 -42.11 -1.51
N PHE A 21 8.45 -41.68 -0.66
CA PHE A 21 8.38 -41.95 0.77
C PHE A 21 7.12 -41.34 1.41
N ALA A 22 6.72 -40.13 1.02
CA ALA A 22 5.53 -39.46 1.55
C ALA A 22 4.21 -40.25 1.32
N LYS A 23 4.17 -41.17 0.35
CA LYS A 23 3.00 -42.05 0.13
C LYS A 23 2.85 -43.12 1.20
N HIS A 24 3.89 -43.39 1.96
CA HIS A 24 3.97 -44.50 2.92
C HIS A 24 4.07 -44.05 4.39
N PHE A 25 4.43 -42.78 4.63
CA PHE A 25 4.70 -42.25 5.97
C PHE A 25 3.85 -40.99 6.23
N ASP A 26 3.43 -40.82 7.49
CA ASP A 26 2.67 -39.65 7.95
C ASP A 26 3.55 -38.39 8.07
N GLY A 27 4.88 -38.58 8.12
CA GLY A 27 5.83 -37.48 8.23
C GLY A 27 7.30 -37.88 8.08
N PHE A 28 8.15 -36.86 8.19
CA PHE A 28 9.60 -36.96 8.07
C PHE A 28 10.28 -36.41 9.33
N SER A 29 11.38 -37.04 9.74
CA SER A 29 12.31 -36.51 10.73
C SER A 29 13.70 -36.44 10.09
N ILE A 30 14.19 -35.22 9.85
CA ILE A 30 15.48 -34.98 9.20
C ILE A 30 16.57 -35.17 10.24
N GLY A 31 17.48 -36.13 10.02
CA GLY A 31 18.69 -36.27 10.84
C GLY A 31 19.82 -35.43 10.26
N SER A 32 20.05 -34.23 10.81
CA SER A 32 20.97 -33.26 10.19
C SER A 32 22.41 -33.76 10.11
N ASN A 33 22.84 -34.53 11.11
CA ASN A 33 24.20 -35.04 11.21
C ASN A 33 24.55 -36.02 10.07
N ASP A 34 23.79 -37.10 9.98
CA ASP A 34 24.00 -38.16 8.99
C ASP A 34 23.73 -37.66 7.57
N LEU A 35 22.73 -36.78 7.42
CA LEU A 35 22.44 -36.15 6.13
C LEU A 35 23.62 -35.28 5.68
N THR A 36 24.22 -34.50 6.57
CA THR A 36 25.42 -33.69 6.28
C THR A 36 26.58 -34.57 5.88
N GLN A 37 26.88 -35.59 6.69
CA GLN A 37 27.98 -36.52 6.44
C GLN A 37 27.88 -37.20 5.08
N LEU A 38 26.70 -37.68 4.71
CA LEU A 38 26.48 -38.40 3.45
C LEU A 38 26.30 -37.47 2.24
N THR A 39 25.84 -36.23 2.46
CA THR A 39 25.75 -35.22 1.40
C THR A 39 27.14 -34.70 1.02
N LEU A 40 27.98 -34.42 2.01
CA LEU A 40 29.33 -33.89 1.80
C LEU A 40 30.37 -35.00 1.59
N GLY A 41 30.06 -36.25 1.95
CA GLY A 41 31.02 -37.35 1.95
C GLY A 41 32.11 -37.19 3.01
N VAL A 42 31.78 -36.54 4.13
CA VAL A 42 32.73 -36.16 5.20
C VAL A 42 32.35 -36.86 6.50
N ASP A 43 33.28 -37.61 7.07
CA ASP A 43 33.13 -38.22 8.40
C ASP A 43 33.46 -37.19 9.49
N ARG A 44 32.47 -36.85 10.33
CA ARG A 44 32.62 -35.88 11.42
C ARG A 44 33.52 -36.35 12.56
N ASP A 45 33.70 -37.65 12.73
CA ASP A 45 34.53 -38.25 13.78
C ASP A 45 35.97 -38.49 13.28
N SER A 46 36.26 -38.15 12.02
CA SER A 46 37.59 -38.25 11.43
C SER A 46 38.50 -37.13 11.92
N GLY A 47 39.61 -37.48 12.58
CA GLY A 47 40.63 -36.52 13.00
C GLY A 47 41.38 -35.79 11.86
N ILE A 48 41.06 -36.07 10.59
CA ILE A 48 41.62 -35.41 9.40
C ILE A 48 40.57 -34.60 8.65
N LEU A 49 39.28 -35.01 8.68
CA LEU A 49 38.23 -34.43 7.85
C LEU A 49 37.13 -33.70 8.63
N SER A 50 37.12 -33.79 9.96
CA SER A 50 36.09 -33.17 10.81
C SER A 50 35.92 -31.66 10.55
N ASP A 51 37.01 -30.96 10.22
CA ASP A 51 36.99 -29.51 9.96
C ASP A 51 36.21 -29.13 8.69
N LEU A 52 35.91 -30.10 7.81
CA LEU A 52 35.11 -29.91 6.60
C LEU A 52 33.61 -30.19 6.85
N PHE A 53 33.23 -30.68 8.03
CA PHE A 53 31.85 -30.97 8.36
C PHE A 53 31.09 -29.68 8.67
N ASN A 54 30.13 -29.33 7.82
CA ASN A 54 29.33 -28.11 7.97
C ASN A 54 27.86 -28.36 7.64
N GLU A 55 27.00 -28.30 8.64
CA GLU A 55 25.55 -28.47 8.49
C GLU A 55 24.89 -27.27 7.78
N GLN A 56 25.59 -26.14 7.66
CA GLN A 56 25.18 -24.95 6.91
C GLN A 56 25.73 -24.91 5.48
N ASP A 57 26.35 -25.99 4.99
CA ASP A 57 26.80 -26.06 3.61
C ASP A 57 25.61 -25.93 2.63
N GLU A 58 25.83 -25.26 1.49
CA GLU A 58 24.77 -24.99 0.51
C GLU A 58 24.10 -26.28 0.02
N ALA A 59 24.86 -27.36 -0.18
CA ALA A 59 24.31 -28.65 -0.61
C ALA A 59 23.41 -29.26 0.47
N VAL A 60 23.80 -29.14 1.74
CA VAL A 60 23.04 -29.68 2.89
C VAL A 60 21.77 -28.87 3.11
N MET A 61 21.88 -27.54 3.11
CA MET A 61 20.72 -26.64 3.23
C MET A 61 19.73 -26.88 2.08
N TRP A 62 20.23 -27.09 0.85
CA TRP A 62 19.38 -27.46 -0.28
C TRP A 62 18.65 -28.78 -0.03
N MET A 63 19.34 -29.82 0.44
CA MET A 63 18.71 -31.12 0.76
C MET A 63 17.60 -30.97 1.80
N ILE A 64 17.85 -30.24 2.88
CA ILE A 64 16.87 -29.98 3.95
C ILE A 64 15.64 -29.23 3.40
N ALA A 65 15.87 -28.15 2.62
CA ALA A 65 14.78 -27.38 2.02
C ALA A 65 13.93 -28.23 1.05
N GLN A 66 14.53 -29.13 0.27
CA GLN A 66 13.81 -30.02 -0.63
C GLN A 66 12.88 -30.97 0.13
N VAL A 67 13.36 -31.63 1.19
CA VAL A 67 12.51 -32.53 2.01
C VAL A 67 11.33 -31.77 2.58
N ILE A 68 11.57 -30.58 3.15
CA ILE A 68 10.52 -29.75 3.74
C ILE A 68 9.47 -29.38 2.69
N SER A 69 9.91 -28.93 1.51
CA SER A 69 9.01 -28.57 0.40
C SER A 69 8.14 -29.75 -0.06
N VAL A 70 8.75 -30.94 -0.21
CA VAL A 70 8.04 -32.14 -0.64
C VAL A 70 7.06 -32.65 0.43
N ALA A 71 7.46 -32.65 1.71
CA ALA A 71 6.59 -33.02 2.81
C ALA A 71 5.35 -32.11 2.86
N ARG A 72 5.55 -30.78 2.75
CA ARG A 72 4.46 -29.78 2.73
C ARG A 72 3.50 -30.00 1.56
N SER A 73 4.02 -30.18 0.35
CA SER A 73 3.18 -30.42 -0.84
C SER A 73 2.43 -31.75 -0.79
N SER A 74 2.93 -32.72 -0.02
CA SER A 74 2.29 -34.02 0.21
C SER A 74 1.35 -34.03 1.42
N GLY A 75 1.26 -32.94 2.19
CA GLY A 75 0.45 -32.85 3.41
C GLY A 75 1.02 -33.62 4.62
N CYS A 76 2.29 -34.01 4.57
CA CYS A 76 3.00 -34.72 5.63
C CYS A 76 3.67 -33.72 6.59
N LYS A 77 3.78 -34.08 7.87
CA LYS A 77 4.55 -33.29 8.85
C LYS A 77 6.05 -33.51 8.65
N VAL A 78 6.86 -32.50 8.89
CA VAL A 78 8.32 -32.58 8.82
C VAL A 78 8.97 -31.89 10.01
N GLY A 79 9.86 -32.61 10.69
CA GLY A 79 10.69 -32.08 11.76
C GLY A 79 12.17 -32.31 11.48
N ILE A 80 13.03 -31.65 12.25
CA ILE A 80 14.48 -31.88 12.25
C ILE A 80 14.94 -32.31 13.63
N CYS A 81 15.77 -33.34 13.66
CA CYS A 81 16.51 -33.82 14.80
C CYS A 81 18.01 -33.76 14.49
N GLY A 82 18.78 -33.19 15.41
CA GLY A 82 20.22 -33.01 15.21
C GLY A 82 20.73 -31.80 15.96
N GLN A 83 22.06 -31.61 15.92
CA GLN A 83 22.70 -30.56 16.68
C GLN A 83 22.70 -29.21 15.94
N ALA A 84 22.52 -29.18 14.61
CA ALA A 84 22.54 -27.94 13.82
C ALA A 84 21.75 -26.77 14.45
N PRO A 85 20.46 -26.91 14.81
CA PRO A 85 19.72 -25.80 15.40
C PRO A 85 20.17 -25.46 16.83
N SER A 86 20.80 -26.41 17.53
CA SER A 86 21.32 -26.21 18.89
C SER A 86 22.67 -25.49 18.89
N ASP A 87 23.56 -25.88 17.98
CA ASP A 87 24.92 -25.33 17.84
C ASP A 87 24.89 -23.99 17.08
N HIS A 88 23.91 -23.84 16.18
CA HIS A 88 23.67 -22.66 15.36
C HIS A 88 22.21 -22.18 15.50
N PRO A 89 21.87 -21.43 16.57
CA PRO A 89 20.51 -20.95 16.78
C PRO A 89 19.90 -20.14 15.63
N GLU A 90 20.73 -19.47 14.83
CA GLU A 90 20.34 -18.74 13.63
C GLU A 90 19.79 -19.66 12.52
N PHE A 91 20.19 -20.94 12.50
CA PHE A 91 19.73 -21.93 11.54
C PHE A 91 18.21 -22.16 11.65
N ALA A 92 17.63 -21.93 12.83
CA ALA A 92 16.19 -21.99 13.05
C ALA A 92 15.40 -21.04 12.13
N LYS A 93 15.97 -19.89 11.75
CA LYS A 93 15.33 -18.96 10.82
C LYS A 93 15.11 -19.58 9.45
N PHE A 94 16.16 -20.20 8.89
CA PHE A 94 16.09 -20.92 7.62
C PHE A 94 15.03 -22.03 7.65
N LEU A 95 14.98 -22.79 8.75
CA LEU A 95 14.01 -23.88 8.91
C LEU A 95 12.56 -23.37 8.95
N VAL A 96 12.31 -22.26 9.65
CA VAL A 96 11.00 -21.61 9.69
C VAL A 96 10.61 -21.07 8.31
N GLU A 97 11.53 -20.39 7.61
CA GLU A 97 11.29 -19.88 6.25
C GLU A 97 11.00 -21.01 5.24
N ALA A 98 11.65 -22.17 5.37
CA ALA A 98 11.33 -23.37 4.60
C ALA A 98 9.94 -23.95 4.98
N GLY A 99 9.44 -23.64 6.18
CA GLY A 99 8.15 -24.05 6.73
C GLY A 99 8.17 -25.41 7.40
N ILE A 100 9.19 -25.66 8.21
CA ILE A 100 9.27 -26.84 9.08
C ILE A 100 8.14 -26.85 10.12
N ASN A 101 7.71 -28.04 10.58
CA ASN A 101 6.68 -28.16 11.63
C ASN A 101 7.25 -28.25 13.04
N SER A 102 8.46 -28.80 13.20
CA SER A 102 9.09 -28.96 14.50
C SER A 102 10.61 -28.91 14.42
N ILE A 103 11.24 -28.35 15.46
CA ILE A 103 12.69 -28.26 15.61
C ILE A 103 13.05 -28.85 16.97
N SER A 104 13.91 -29.87 16.99
CA SER A 104 14.44 -30.44 18.21
C SER A 104 15.72 -29.70 18.62
N VAL A 105 15.85 -29.36 19.90
CA VAL A 105 16.98 -28.59 20.43
C VAL A 105 17.43 -29.08 21.80
N SER A 106 18.69 -28.84 22.14
CA SER A 106 19.19 -29.03 23.50
C SER A 106 18.56 -28.03 24.48
N PRO A 107 18.43 -28.38 25.79
CA PRO A 107 17.85 -27.47 26.78
C PRO A 107 18.53 -26.10 26.85
N ASP A 108 19.84 -26.07 26.65
CA ASP A 108 20.68 -24.87 26.81
C ASP A 108 20.50 -23.89 25.64
N SER A 109 20.19 -24.41 24.44
CA SER A 109 19.98 -23.62 23.21
C SER A 109 18.52 -23.17 23.04
N PHE A 110 17.58 -23.78 23.75
CA PHE A 110 16.13 -23.56 23.60
C PHE A 110 15.72 -22.07 23.58
N VAL A 111 16.24 -21.26 24.51
CA VAL A 111 15.88 -19.84 24.59
C VAL A 111 16.40 -19.04 23.39
N ALA A 112 17.62 -19.34 22.93
CA ALA A 112 18.21 -18.67 21.77
C ALA A 112 17.46 -19.04 20.49
N VAL A 113 17.21 -20.33 20.27
CA VAL A 113 16.45 -20.84 19.12
C VAL A 113 15.03 -20.28 19.11
N LYS A 114 14.34 -20.27 20.25
CA LYS A 114 12.99 -19.71 20.35
C LYS A 114 12.93 -18.23 19.95
N LYS A 115 13.96 -17.42 20.26
CA LYS A 115 14.03 -16.03 19.79
C LYS A 115 14.10 -15.94 18.28
N HIS A 116 14.88 -16.81 17.63
CA HIS A 116 14.98 -16.87 16.17
C HIS A 116 13.68 -17.35 15.53
N VAL A 117 13.03 -18.39 16.08
CA VAL A 117 11.72 -18.86 15.62
C VAL A 117 10.69 -17.75 15.72
N VAL A 118 10.53 -17.13 16.90
CA VAL A 118 9.60 -16.01 17.11
C VAL A 118 9.92 -14.86 16.16
N SER A 119 11.19 -14.49 15.97
CA SER A 119 11.53 -13.42 15.04
C SER A 119 11.15 -13.76 13.60
N SER A 120 11.27 -15.02 13.19
CA SER A 120 11.00 -15.45 11.81
C SER A 120 9.50 -15.59 11.56
N GLU A 121 8.76 -16.15 12.53
CA GLU A 121 7.29 -16.23 12.49
C GLU A 121 6.65 -14.82 12.57
N LEU A 122 7.21 -13.90 13.36
CA LEU A 122 6.77 -12.50 13.38
C LEU A 122 7.09 -11.76 12.07
N TYR A 123 8.16 -12.17 11.37
CA TYR A 123 8.49 -11.64 10.04
C TYR A 123 7.48 -12.09 8.97
N ASP A 124 6.91 -13.30 9.10
CA ASP A 124 5.83 -13.80 8.23
C ASP A 124 4.42 -13.34 8.66
N GLU A 125 4.17 -13.07 9.96
CA GLU A 125 2.86 -12.61 10.46
C GLU A 125 2.68 -11.08 10.56
N VAL A 126 3.72 -10.26 10.38
CA VAL A 126 3.55 -8.79 10.37
C VAL A 126 4.40 -8.14 9.27
N ILE A 127 3.85 -8.07 8.05
CA ILE A 127 4.14 -6.89 7.20
C ILE A 127 3.58 -5.69 7.95
N SER A 128 4.42 -5.04 8.76
CA SER A 128 4.04 -3.83 9.48
C SER A 128 3.82 -2.72 8.47
N SER A 129 2.59 -2.60 7.98
CA SER A 129 2.18 -1.54 7.07
C SER A 129 2.10 -0.22 7.83
N ARG A 130 2.95 0.72 7.43
CA ARG A 130 3.05 2.04 8.06
C ARG A 130 2.53 3.10 7.11
N ILE A 131 1.59 3.91 7.57
CA ILE A 131 1.12 5.09 6.85
C ILE A 131 1.46 6.32 7.66
N ALA A 132 2.19 7.26 7.05
CA ALA A 132 2.38 8.58 7.63
C ALA A 132 1.31 9.55 7.12
N ILE A 133 0.81 10.42 8.00
CA ILE A 133 -0.07 11.53 7.64
C ILE A 133 0.64 12.83 8.01
N VAL A 134 1.04 13.58 6.99
CA VAL A 134 1.69 14.88 7.12
C VAL A 134 0.62 15.96 7.01
N GLY A 135 0.39 16.66 8.12
CA GLY A 135 -0.73 17.57 8.34
C GLY A 135 -1.90 16.85 9.00
N VAL A 136 -2.21 17.22 10.25
CA VAL A 136 -3.30 16.59 11.06
C VAL A 136 -4.40 17.60 11.41
N GLY A 137 -4.68 18.49 10.46
CA GLY A 137 -5.91 19.27 10.45
C GLY A 137 -7.14 18.40 10.22
N GLN A 138 -8.29 19.04 9.93
CA GLN A 138 -9.58 18.35 9.77
C GLN A 138 -9.55 17.20 8.74
N VAL A 139 -8.85 17.39 7.61
CA VAL A 139 -8.72 16.36 6.57
C VAL A 139 -7.81 15.22 7.02
N GLY A 140 -6.62 15.54 7.55
CA GLY A 140 -5.67 14.54 8.04
C GLY A 140 -6.23 13.69 9.17
N SER A 141 -6.92 14.29 10.14
CA SER A 141 -7.55 13.55 11.24
C SER A 141 -8.71 12.66 10.76
N ALA A 142 -9.53 13.12 9.81
CA ALA A 142 -10.57 12.28 9.22
C ALA A 142 -10.02 11.14 8.37
N ALA A 143 -8.92 11.35 7.65
CA ALA A 143 -8.20 10.29 6.94
C ALA A 143 -7.63 9.27 7.93
N ALA A 144 -6.98 9.71 9.01
CA ALA A 144 -6.48 8.84 10.07
C ALA A 144 -7.61 8.00 10.67
N ASN A 145 -8.73 8.63 11.05
CA ASN A 145 -9.90 7.94 11.57
C ASN A 145 -10.45 6.89 10.59
N ALA A 146 -10.56 7.23 9.30
CA ALA A 146 -11.02 6.29 8.28
C ALA A 146 -10.06 5.12 8.06
N LEU A 147 -8.75 5.33 8.23
CA LEU A 147 -7.73 4.27 8.17
C LEU A 147 -7.81 3.33 9.38
N ILE A 148 -8.01 3.87 10.58
CA ILE A 148 -8.17 3.10 11.83
C ILE A 148 -9.43 2.25 11.77
N LEU A 149 -10.58 2.86 11.40
CA LEU A 149 -11.86 2.17 11.31
C LEU A 149 -11.89 1.07 10.24
N GLY A 150 -11.07 1.20 9.21
CA GLY A 150 -10.88 0.19 8.16
C GLY A 150 -9.76 -0.80 8.44
N SER A 151 -9.05 -0.68 9.57
CA SER A 151 -7.85 -1.46 9.92
C SER A 151 -6.87 -1.60 8.75
N VAL A 152 -6.63 -0.47 8.05
CA VAL A 152 -5.91 -0.46 6.76
C VAL A 152 -4.40 -0.64 6.95
N ALA A 153 -3.86 -0.17 8.07
CA ALA A 153 -2.44 -0.20 8.38
C ALA A 153 -2.21 -0.66 9.82
N THR A 154 -1.03 -1.23 10.11
CA THR A 154 -0.65 -1.63 11.47
C THR A 154 -0.16 -0.44 12.31
N GLU A 155 0.41 0.59 11.68
CA GLU A 155 0.87 1.80 12.36
C GLU A 155 0.53 3.06 11.56
N LEU A 156 -0.01 4.07 12.24
CA LEU A 156 -0.17 5.43 11.74
C LEU A 156 0.83 6.37 12.41
N VAL A 157 1.63 7.05 11.60
CA VAL A 157 2.59 8.06 12.04
C VAL A 157 2.03 9.45 11.73
N LEU A 158 1.64 10.19 12.76
CA LEU A 158 1.10 11.54 12.62
C LEU A 158 2.20 12.58 12.69
N VAL A 159 2.28 13.45 11.70
CA VAL A 159 3.30 14.51 11.59
C VAL A 159 2.63 15.86 11.38
N ASP A 160 2.94 16.82 12.24
CA ASP A 160 2.51 18.22 12.08
C ASP A 160 3.51 19.14 12.76
N VAL A 161 3.61 20.38 12.27
CA VAL A 161 4.44 21.43 12.88
C VAL A 161 3.79 21.99 14.15
N LYS A 162 2.46 21.84 14.31
CA LYS A 162 1.73 22.18 15.52
C LYS A 162 1.74 20.97 16.47
N VAL A 163 2.79 20.88 17.27
CA VAL A 163 3.08 19.73 18.14
C VAL A 163 1.92 19.40 19.08
N GLU A 164 1.33 20.42 19.72
CA GLU A 164 0.23 20.21 20.68
C GLU A 164 -1.03 19.69 19.99
N LEU A 165 -1.32 20.19 18.78
CA LEU A 165 -2.44 19.69 17.98
C LEU A 165 -2.20 18.25 17.57
N ARG A 166 -0.99 17.91 17.09
CA ARG A 166 -0.62 16.55 16.71
C ARG A 166 -0.77 15.59 17.89
N ASP A 167 -0.23 15.95 19.05
CA ASP A 167 -0.24 15.06 20.22
C ASP A 167 -1.65 14.92 20.83
N ALA A 168 -2.51 15.94 20.67
CA ALA A 168 -3.93 15.81 20.96
C ALA A 168 -4.62 14.84 19.98
N GLN A 169 -4.37 14.96 18.67
CA GLN A 169 -4.90 14.06 17.64
C GLN A 169 -4.45 12.61 17.86
N VAL A 170 -3.18 12.38 18.21
CA VAL A 170 -2.66 11.04 18.52
C VAL A 170 -3.48 10.40 19.64
N ARG A 171 -3.74 11.12 20.73
CA ARG A 171 -4.50 10.59 21.88
C ARG A 171 -5.96 10.30 21.49
N ASP A 172 -6.63 11.26 20.87
CA ASP A 172 -8.04 11.14 20.45
C ASP A 172 -8.23 9.98 19.44
N LEU A 173 -7.35 9.87 18.44
CA LEU A 173 -7.41 8.79 17.46
C LEU A 173 -7.00 7.43 18.05
N SER A 174 -6.16 7.40 19.09
CA SER A 174 -5.85 6.16 19.80
C SER A 174 -7.09 5.59 20.48
N ASP A 175 -7.97 6.43 21.02
CA ASP A 175 -9.24 5.98 21.63
C ASP A 175 -10.15 5.29 20.60
N VAL A 176 -10.13 5.73 19.34
CA VAL A 176 -10.81 5.05 18.23
C VAL A 176 -10.25 3.64 18.03
N ALA A 177 -8.92 3.49 18.02
CA ALA A 177 -8.27 2.19 17.88
C ALA A 177 -8.64 1.23 19.03
N TYR A 178 -8.63 1.72 20.27
CA TYR A 178 -9.01 0.95 21.46
C TYR A 178 -10.46 0.47 21.39
N SER A 179 -11.39 1.36 21.03
CA SER A 179 -12.82 1.03 20.99
C SER A 179 -13.17 -0.04 19.95
N ARG A 180 -12.34 -0.20 18.92
CA ARG A 180 -12.56 -1.15 17.81
C ARG A 180 -11.72 -2.40 17.91
N ASN A 181 -10.90 -2.55 18.96
CA ASN A 181 -9.84 -3.55 19.04
C ASN A 181 -9.01 -3.59 17.74
N SER A 182 -8.75 -2.42 17.14
CA SER A 182 -7.99 -2.34 15.90
C SER A 182 -6.53 -2.66 16.17
N ALA A 183 -5.89 -3.42 15.28
CA ALA A 183 -4.45 -3.64 15.32
C ALA A 183 -3.64 -2.39 14.91
N THR A 184 -4.32 -1.31 14.47
CA THR A 184 -3.68 -0.05 14.10
C THR A 184 -3.23 0.72 15.34
N SER A 185 -1.92 0.86 15.55
CA SER A 185 -1.36 1.79 16.52
C SER A 185 -1.28 3.20 15.93
N VAL A 186 -1.40 4.23 16.78
CA VAL A 186 -1.28 5.63 16.37
C VAL A 186 -0.20 6.28 17.22
N ARG A 187 0.75 6.98 16.59
CA ARG A 187 1.79 7.72 17.31
C ARG A 187 2.20 8.99 16.59
N ALA A 188 2.86 9.86 17.33
CA ALA A 188 3.56 11.00 16.77
C ALA A 188 4.84 10.54 16.03
N GLY A 189 5.22 11.30 15.00
CA GLY A 189 6.52 11.14 14.35
C GLY A 189 7.07 12.44 13.78
N THR A 190 8.26 12.32 13.20
CA THR A 190 8.97 13.36 12.47
C THR A 190 8.75 13.23 10.95
N HIS A 191 9.09 14.27 10.20
CA HIS A 191 9.07 14.20 8.74
C HIS A 191 10.03 13.11 8.22
N HIS A 192 11.23 12.99 8.78
CA HIS A 192 12.18 11.96 8.34
C HIS A 192 11.61 10.53 8.52
N GLU A 193 10.97 10.24 9.66
CA GLU A 193 10.26 8.97 9.88
C GLU A 193 9.11 8.76 8.90
N ALA A 194 8.37 9.82 8.55
CA ALA A 194 7.32 9.72 7.54
C ALA A 194 7.87 9.24 6.19
N GLY A 195 9.04 9.73 5.77
CA GLY A 195 9.72 9.27 4.55
C GLY A 195 10.07 7.78 4.52
N GLN A 196 10.06 7.10 5.68
CA GLN A 196 10.33 5.67 5.82
C GLN A 196 9.07 4.79 5.86
N CYS A 197 7.88 5.37 5.76
CA CYS A 197 6.61 4.65 5.74
C CYS A 197 6.27 4.09 4.35
N ASP A 198 5.37 3.12 4.27
CA ASP A 198 4.90 2.57 2.99
C ASP A 198 4.15 3.62 2.15
N ILE A 199 3.30 4.40 2.83
CA ILE A 199 2.55 5.48 2.20
C ILE A 199 2.70 6.73 3.05
N VAL A 200 2.96 7.86 2.40
CA VAL A 200 2.92 9.19 3.00
C VAL A 200 1.75 9.96 2.41
N VAL A 201 0.75 10.23 3.25
CA VAL A 201 -0.39 11.07 2.89
C VAL A 201 -0.09 12.52 3.25
N ILE A 202 0.00 13.39 2.25
CA ILE A 202 0.27 14.82 2.43
C ILE A 202 -1.05 15.58 2.39
N THR A 203 -1.57 15.91 3.58
CA THR A 203 -2.73 16.80 3.75
C THR A 203 -2.32 18.20 4.23
N ALA A 204 -1.04 18.38 4.56
CA ALA A 204 -0.45 19.63 4.98
C ALA A 204 -0.63 20.71 3.90
N GLY A 205 -1.41 21.70 4.27
CA GLY A 205 -1.75 22.83 3.44
C GLY A 205 -2.42 23.86 4.34
N SER A 206 -2.37 25.10 3.91
CA SER A 206 -3.08 26.15 4.60
C SER A 206 -4.59 26.02 4.39
N LYS A 207 -5.40 26.55 5.31
CA LYS A 207 -6.83 26.75 5.03
C LYS A 207 -6.97 27.95 4.10
N TYR A 208 -7.86 27.83 3.11
CA TYR A 208 -8.30 28.99 2.35
C TYR A 208 -9.12 29.90 3.25
N CYS A 209 -8.78 31.19 3.28
CA CYS A 209 -9.53 32.20 4.04
C CYS A 209 -10.37 33.04 3.06
N LEU A 210 -11.66 33.21 3.36
CA LEU A 210 -12.55 34.07 2.58
C LEU A 210 -11.96 35.50 2.50
N GLY A 211 -11.80 36.02 1.28
CA GLY A 211 -11.19 37.33 1.01
C GLY A 211 -9.68 37.31 0.75
N GLN A 212 -8.99 36.17 0.91
CA GLN A 212 -7.57 36.04 0.53
C GLN A 212 -7.42 35.87 -0.99
N PRO A 213 -6.43 36.52 -1.65
CA PRO A 213 -6.10 36.22 -3.04
C PRO A 213 -5.75 34.74 -3.22
N SER A 214 -6.37 34.09 -4.21
CA SER A 214 -6.16 32.66 -4.52
C SER A 214 -4.66 32.34 -4.73
N ILE A 215 -3.92 33.27 -5.33
CA ILE A 215 -2.50 33.08 -5.64
C ILE A 215 -1.62 32.97 -4.38
N ASP A 216 -1.84 33.78 -3.35
CA ASP A 216 -1.08 33.72 -2.09
C ASP A 216 -1.30 32.39 -1.37
N HIS A 217 -2.51 31.85 -1.48
CA HIS A 217 -2.85 30.55 -0.96
C HIS A 217 -2.08 29.43 -1.65
N ILE A 218 -1.95 29.50 -2.98
CA ILE A 218 -1.19 28.56 -3.78
C ILE A 218 0.30 28.58 -3.40
N TYR A 219 0.97 29.73 -3.39
CA TYR A 219 2.41 29.81 -3.05
C TYR A 219 2.70 29.30 -1.63
N ARG A 220 1.81 29.55 -0.65
CA ARG A 220 1.95 29.00 0.70
C ARG A 220 1.89 27.48 0.74
N ASN A 221 0.98 26.88 -0.03
CA ASN A 221 0.86 25.43 -0.07
C ASN A 221 2.06 24.80 -0.81
N ILE A 222 2.59 25.45 -1.85
CA ILE A 222 3.83 25.06 -2.53
C ILE A 222 5.00 25.06 -1.55
N ALA A 223 5.23 26.17 -0.84
CA ALA A 223 6.30 26.28 0.13
C ALA A 223 6.16 25.28 1.30
N THR A 224 4.93 24.92 1.66
CA THR A 224 4.66 23.90 2.68
C THR A 224 5.00 22.50 2.17
N LEU A 225 4.57 22.16 0.96
CA LEU A 225 4.87 20.89 0.30
C LEU A 225 6.38 20.70 0.12
N GLN A 226 7.07 21.69 -0.46
CA GLN A 226 8.51 21.60 -0.71
C GLN A 226 9.30 21.38 0.59
N ARG A 227 9.01 22.15 1.65
CA ARG A 227 9.65 21.95 2.96
C ARG A 227 9.36 20.57 3.56
N ALA A 228 8.12 20.10 3.47
CA ALA A 228 7.76 18.77 3.94
C ALA A 228 8.54 17.68 3.18
N ILE A 229 8.55 17.71 1.84
CA ILE A 229 9.27 16.73 1.02
C ILE A 229 10.77 16.73 1.33
N GLN A 230 11.40 17.90 1.45
CA GLN A 230 12.83 17.96 1.78
C GLN A 230 13.11 17.41 3.19
N ALA A 231 12.24 17.67 4.17
CA ALA A 231 12.40 17.15 5.52
C ALA A 231 12.13 15.63 5.64
N MET A 232 11.46 15.02 4.66
CA MET A 232 11.21 13.58 4.60
C MET A 232 12.34 12.79 3.93
N LYS A 233 13.23 13.45 3.18
CA LYS A 233 14.33 12.77 2.48
C LYS A 233 15.41 12.23 3.44
N PRO A 234 16.16 11.19 3.04
CA PRO A 234 15.88 10.32 1.88
C PRO A 234 14.63 9.45 2.11
N PHE A 235 13.88 9.18 1.04
CA PHE A 235 12.74 8.27 1.11
C PHE A 235 13.21 6.81 1.10
N ARG A 236 12.47 5.93 1.78
CA ARG A 236 12.55 4.49 1.55
C ARG A 236 12.20 4.19 0.08
N THR A 237 12.88 3.22 -0.51
CA THR A 237 12.86 2.98 -1.97
C THR A 237 11.48 2.65 -2.54
N ASP A 238 10.62 2.03 -1.73
CA ASP A 238 9.27 1.63 -2.11
C ASP A 238 8.17 2.55 -1.52
N THR A 239 8.53 3.70 -0.93
CA THR A 239 7.57 4.69 -0.41
C THR A 239 6.68 5.24 -1.52
N ILE A 240 5.39 5.36 -1.24
CA ILE A 240 4.41 6.01 -2.11
C ILE A 240 3.97 7.33 -1.49
N LEU A 241 4.07 8.42 -2.25
CA LEU A 241 3.53 9.73 -1.88
C LEU A 241 2.10 9.88 -2.40
N LEU A 242 1.16 10.16 -1.50
CA LEU A 242 -0.22 10.51 -1.83
C LEU A 242 -0.51 11.95 -1.41
N VAL A 243 -0.55 12.85 -2.39
CA VAL A 243 -0.88 14.27 -2.20
C VAL A 243 -2.39 14.44 -2.15
N VAL A 244 -2.87 15.09 -1.09
CA VAL A 244 -4.29 15.40 -0.87
C VAL A 244 -4.49 16.92 -0.74
N ALA A 245 -3.46 17.65 -0.33
CA ALA A 245 -3.48 19.10 -0.27
C ALA A 245 -3.83 19.72 -1.63
N ASN A 246 -4.53 20.85 -1.62
CA ASN A 246 -4.97 21.55 -2.83
C ASN A 246 -4.07 22.75 -3.19
N PRO A 247 -3.95 23.11 -4.49
CA PRO A 247 -4.53 22.43 -5.65
C PRO A 247 -3.81 21.10 -5.96
N VAL A 248 -4.54 19.98 -5.91
CA VAL A 248 -3.91 18.65 -5.81
C VAL A 248 -3.06 18.28 -7.01
N ASP A 249 -3.48 18.59 -8.24
CA ASP A 249 -2.73 18.25 -9.45
C ASP A 249 -1.44 19.09 -9.60
N LEU A 250 -1.52 20.37 -9.23
CA LEU A 250 -0.35 21.26 -9.17
C LEU A 250 0.65 20.75 -8.14
N LEU A 251 0.20 20.49 -6.91
CA LEU A 251 1.06 20.02 -5.83
C LEU A 251 1.62 18.62 -6.11
N THR A 252 0.86 17.75 -6.77
CA THR A 252 1.36 16.43 -7.22
C THR A 252 2.44 16.58 -8.28
N SER A 253 2.28 17.50 -9.24
CA SER A 253 3.31 17.81 -10.24
C SER A 253 4.61 18.29 -9.61
N LEU A 254 4.52 19.19 -8.63
CA LEU A 254 5.69 19.68 -7.90
C LEU A 254 6.29 18.60 -6.99
N ALA A 255 5.47 17.74 -6.39
CA ALA A 255 5.95 16.59 -5.61
C ALA A 255 6.70 15.58 -6.49
N GLN A 256 6.23 15.37 -7.73
CA GLN A 256 6.88 14.50 -8.71
C GLN A 256 8.29 14.98 -9.03
N GLU A 257 8.45 16.29 -9.25
CA GLU A 257 9.75 16.91 -9.56
C GLU A 257 10.67 16.93 -8.32
N THR A 258 10.14 17.27 -7.15
CA THR A 258 10.97 17.53 -5.96
C THR A 258 11.29 16.29 -5.13
N SER A 259 10.49 15.23 -5.18
CA SER A 259 10.73 14.01 -4.37
C SER A 259 11.89 13.17 -4.88
N GLY A 260 12.09 13.12 -6.21
CA GLY A 260 13.02 12.19 -6.85
C GLY A 260 12.52 10.75 -6.92
N LEU A 261 11.26 10.49 -6.56
CA LEU A 261 10.65 9.16 -6.65
C LEU A 261 10.18 8.88 -8.09
N PRO A 262 10.20 7.60 -8.52
CA PRO A 262 9.53 7.12 -9.73
C PRO A 262 8.11 7.67 -9.89
N ALA A 263 7.71 7.92 -11.14
CA ALA A 263 6.37 8.44 -11.44
C ALA A 263 5.22 7.54 -10.99
N SER A 264 5.48 6.23 -10.85
CA SER A 264 4.50 5.29 -10.32
C SER A 264 4.24 5.47 -8.82
N GLN A 265 5.11 6.17 -8.08
CA GLN A 265 5.05 6.32 -6.63
C GLN A 265 4.58 7.69 -6.16
N VAL A 266 4.35 8.65 -7.06
CA VAL A 266 3.85 9.98 -6.71
C VAL A 266 2.44 10.16 -7.26
N LEU A 267 1.48 10.22 -6.35
CA LEU A 267 0.05 10.19 -6.63
C LEU A 267 -0.59 11.43 -6.01
N GLY A 268 -1.68 11.90 -6.61
CA GLY A 268 -2.60 12.81 -5.96
C GLY A 268 -4.00 12.23 -5.89
N SER A 269 -4.79 12.58 -4.87
CA SER A 269 -6.18 12.12 -4.76
C SER A 269 -7.04 12.50 -5.96
N GLY A 270 -6.68 13.59 -6.64
CA GLY A 270 -7.24 13.98 -7.93
C GLY A 270 -8.75 14.09 -7.93
N THR A 271 -9.38 13.62 -9.00
CA THR A 271 -10.83 13.62 -9.22
C THR A 271 -11.53 12.38 -8.67
N PHE A 272 -10.88 11.58 -7.82
CA PHE A 272 -11.47 10.32 -7.34
C PHE A 272 -12.72 10.57 -6.47
N LEU A 273 -12.69 11.58 -5.58
CA LEU A 273 -13.86 11.94 -4.79
C LEU A 273 -15.01 12.46 -5.67
N ASP A 274 -14.71 13.26 -6.68
CA ASP A 274 -15.70 13.76 -7.65
C ASP A 274 -16.34 12.59 -8.42
N SER A 275 -15.54 11.59 -8.81
CA SER A 275 -16.05 10.38 -9.47
C SER A 275 -16.94 9.53 -8.55
N VAL A 276 -16.59 9.41 -7.26
CA VAL A 276 -17.47 8.77 -6.26
C VAL A 276 -18.79 9.55 -6.10
N ARG A 277 -18.70 10.88 -6.06
CA ARG A 277 -19.85 11.78 -5.92
C ARG A 277 -20.78 11.71 -7.13
N LEU A 278 -20.24 11.76 -8.35
CA LEU A 278 -20.99 11.63 -9.61
C LEU A 278 -21.80 10.33 -9.63
N ARG A 279 -21.16 9.21 -9.30
CA ARG A 279 -21.84 7.91 -9.24
C ARG A 279 -22.95 7.89 -8.21
N GLY A 280 -22.75 8.48 -7.03
CA GLY A 280 -23.79 8.60 -6.01
C GLY A 280 -24.99 9.44 -6.45
N LEU A 281 -24.73 10.57 -7.11
CA LEU A 281 -25.77 11.45 -7.65
C LEU A 281 -26.56 10.77 -8.77
N LEU A 282 -25.87 10.11 -9.71
CA LEU A 282 -26.52 9.41 -10.81
C LEU A 282 -27.31 8.19 -10.32
N ALA A 283 -26.76 7.44 -9.35
CA ALA A 283 -27.44 6.30 -8.72
C ALA A 283 -28.79 6.67 -8.12
N ALA A 284 -28.86 7.81 -7.43
CA ALA A 284 -30.12 8.31 -6.87
C ALA A 284 -31.16 8.62 -7.95
N LYS A 285 -30.75 9.19 -9.08
CA LYS A 285 -31.65 9.48 -10.22
C LYS A 285 -32.05 8.20 -10.98
N ALA A 286 -31.13 7.24 -11.12
CA ALA A 286 -31.34 6.00 -11.85
C ALA A 286 -32.02 4.89 -11.05
N GLY A 287 -32.15 5.02 -9.72
CA GLY A 287 -32.75 4.01 -8.86
C GLY A 287 -31.90 2.74 -8.71
N VAL A 288 -30.58 2.86 -8.83
CA VAL A 288 -29.61 1.75 -8.72
C VAL A 288 -28.57 2.02 -7.63
N ALA A 289 -27.74 1.03 -7.31
CA ALA A 289 -26.61 1.24 -6.41
C ALA A 289 -25.44 1.95 -7.13
N ALA A 290 -24.71 2.83 -6.43
CA ALA A 290 -23.60 3.59 -7.01
C ALA A 290 -22.42 2.71 -7.50
N ASN A 291 -22.28 1.49 -6.97
CA ASN A 291 -21.29 0.52 -7.44
C ASN A 291 -21.73 -0.19 -8.75
N SER A 292 -22.96 0.02 -9.21
CA SER A 292 -23.46 -0.47 -10.50
C SER A 292 -23.23 0.54 -11.62
N ILE A 293 -22.56 1.67 -11.35
CA ILE A 293 -22.31 2.75 -12.29
C ILE A 293 -20.80 2.90 -12.47
N ASP A 294 -20.36 2.90 -13.73
CA ASP A 294 -19.01 3.29 -14.11
C ASP A 294 -19.08 4.66 -14.77
N LEU A 295 -18.66 5.69 -14.04
CA LEU A 295 -18.61 7.08 -14.50
C LEU A 295 -17.47 7.81 -13.78
N TYR A 296 -16.66 8.52 -14.53
CA TYR A 296 -15.45 9.16 -14.02
C TYR A 296 -15.44 10.66 -14.33
N ALA A 297 -15.05 11.46 -13.34
CA ALA A 297 -14.49 12.78 -13.57
C ALA A 297 -12.99 12.61 -13.83
N LEU A 298 -12.47 13.26 -14.87
CA LEU A 298 -11.10 13.16 -15.37
C LEU A 298 -10.50 14.56 -15.56
N GLY A 299 -9.20 14.62 -15.85
CA GLY A 299 -8.47 15.85 -16.08
C GLY A 299 -8.01 16.52 -14.78
N VAL A 300 -7.86 17.85 -14.83
CA VAL A 300 -7.44 18.65 -13.68
C VAL A 300 -8.62 18.85 -12.73
N HIS A 301 -8.45 18.47 -11.46
CA HIS A 301 -9.43 18.61 -10.39
C HIS A 301 -9.85 20.06 -10.18
N GLY A 302 -11.15 20.28 -9.99
CA GLY A 302 -11.76 21.59 -9.85
C GLY A 302 -12.66 21.93 -11.04
N ASP A 303 -12.78 23.22 -11.35
CA ASP A 303 -13.77 23.72 -12.32
C ASP A 303 -13.55 23.20 -13.75
N SER A 304 -12.31 22.83 -14.08
CA SER A 304 -11.92 22.32 -15.41
C SER A 304 -12.00 20.79 -15.55
N GLN A 305 -12.50 20.07 -14.55
CA GLN A 305 -12.65 18.62 -14.65
C GLN A 305 -13.70 18.24 -15.71
N VAL A 306 -13.49 17.10 -16.36
CA VAL A 306 -14.32 16.60 -17.46
C VAL A 306 -15.00 15.30 -17.03
N VAL A 307 -16.32 15.21 -17.19
CA VAL A 307 -17.04 13.95 -16.95
C VAL A 307 -17.05 13.13 -18.23
N ALA A 308 -16.58 11.89 -18.14
CA ALA A 308 -16.42 10.98 -19.28
C ALA A 308 -17.72 10.27 -19.67
N TRP A 309 -18.74 11.04 -20.07
CA TRP A 309 -20.06 10.54 -20.45
C TRP A 309 -20.01 9.55 -21.60
N SER A 310 -19.11 9.73 -22.57
CA SER A 310 -18.95 8.84 -23.73
C SER A 310 -18.66 7.38 -23.38
N THR A 311 -18.11 7.15 -22.19
CA THR A 311 -17.75 5.82 -21.66
C THR A 311 -18.59 5.41 -20.47
N GLY A 312 -19.49 6.28 -20.01
CA GLY A 312 -20.26 6.06 -18.80
C GLY A 312 -21.29 4.95 -18.98
N THR A 313 -21.39 4.04 -18.02
CA THR A 313 -22.34 2.93 -18.07
C THR A 313 -23.09 2.71 -16.76
N ILE A 314 -24.25 2.07 -16.86
CA ILE A 314 -25.01 1.48 -15.75
C ILE A 314 -25.10 -0.01 -16.00
N ALA A 315 -24.45 -0.82 -15.16
CA ALA A 315 -24.33 -2.26 -15.30
C ALA A 315 -23.85 -2.70 -16.70
N GLY A 316 -22.91 -1.94 -17.28
CA GLY A 316 -22.36 -2.19 -18.62
C GLY A 316 -23.20 -1.66 -19.79
N VAL A 317 -24.39 -1.11 -19.54
CA VAL A 317 -25.22 -0.44 -20.57
C VAL A 317 -24.85 1.04 -20.64
N PRO A 318 -24.54 1.60 -21.83
CA PRO A 318 -24.27 3.04 -21.98
C PRO A 318 -25.36 3.90 -21.35
N ILE A 319 -24.98 4.98 -20.65
CA ILE A 319 -25.92 5.81 -19.88
C ILE A 319 -27.07 6.37 -20.74
N ASP A 320 -26.77 6.76 -21.99
CA ASP A 320 -27.74 7.27 -22.96
C ASP A 320 -28.76 6.22 -23.45
N GLN A 321 -28.44 4.94 -23.29
CA GLN A 321 -29.33 3.81 -23.55
C GLN A 321 -30.05 3.35 -22.28
N ALA A 322 -29.40 3.46 -21.12
CA ALA A 322 -29.95 3.02 -19.84
C ALA A 322 -30.98 4.01 -19.26
N LEU A 323 -30.84 5.31 -19.56
CA LEU A 323 -31.72 6.37 -19.09
C LEU A 323 -32.25 7.18 -20.27
N SER A 324 -33.53 7.55 -20.25
CA SER A 324 -34.09 8.43 -21.28
C SER A 324 -33.43 9.82 -21.20
N PRO A 325 -33.25 10.53 -22.33
CA PRO A 325 -32.68 11.89 -22.32
C PRO A 325 -33.46 12.88 -21.44
N SER A 326 -34.75 12.64 -21.22
CA SER A 326 -35.60 13.41 -20.31
C SER A 326 -35.36 13.13 -18.83
N ALA A 327 -34.80 11.97 -18.48
CA ALA A 327 -34.56 11.56 -17.10
C ALA A 327 -33.23 12.09 -16.55
N LEU A 328 -32.30 12.49 -17.42
CA LEU A 328 -30.95 12.93 -17.03
C LEU A 328 -30.57 14.26 -17.69
N ASN A 329 -30.43 15.29 -16.87
CA ASN A 329 -29.71 16.50 -17.24
C ASN A 329 -28.23 16.34 -16.84
N GLN A 330 -27.38 16.01 -17.82
CA GLN A 330 -25.94 15.80 -17.59
C GLN A 330 -25.26 17.06 -17.04
N THR A 331 -25.58 18.23 -17.60
CA THR A 331 -24.98 19.52 -17.18
C THR A 331 -25.34 19.86 -15.74
N GLU A 332 -26.59 19.68 -15.34
CA GLU A 332 -27.01 19.89 -13.95
C GLU A 332 -26.26 18.98 -12.97
N LEU A 333 -26.07 17.70 -13.34
CA LEU A 333 -25.35 16.73 -12.51
C LEU A 333 -23.86 17.07 -12.41
N GLU A 334 -23.24 17.52 -13.50
CA GLU A 334 -21.88 18.02 -13.52
C GLU A 334 -21.72 19.25 -12.61
N ASP A 335 -22.62 20.22 -12.73
CA ASP A 335 -22.58 21.46 -11.97
C ASP A 335 -22.81 21.22 -10.47
N ASP A 336 -23.75 20.35 -10.10
CA ASP A 336 -23.93 19.93 -8.70
C ASP A 336 -22.67 19.26 -8.17
N CYS A 337 -22.05 18.36 -8.95
CA CYS A 337 -20.82 17.71 -8.52
C CYS A 337 -19.67 18.69 -8.30
N LYS A 338 -19.43 19.60 -9.26
CA LYS A 338 -18.33 20.58 -9.24
C LYS A 338 -18.47 21.54 -8.05
N HIS A 339 -19.66 22.09 -7.83
CA HIS A 339 -19.86 23.13 -6.81
C HIS A 339 -20.13 22.60 -5.40
N ARG A 340 -20.43 21.31 -5.22
CA ARG A 340 -20.74 20.74 -3.90
C ARG A 340 -19.63 20.86 -2.87
N SER A 341 -18.37 20.77 -3.30
CA SER A 341 -17.23 20.98 -2.39
C SER A 341 -17.23 22.41 -1.83
N GLN A 342 -17.46 23.40 -2.70
CA GLN A 342 -17.48 24.82 -2.32
C GLN A 342 -18.66 25.13 -1.39
N SER A 343 -19.86 24.63 -1.69
CA SER A 343 -21.05 24.88 -0.86
C SER A 343 -20.90 24.29 0.56
N ILE A 344 -20.31 23.08 0.69
CA ILE A 344 -20.02 22.49 1.99
C ILE A 344 -18.96 23.30 2.73
N ILE A 345 -17.85 23.66 2.08
CA ILE A 345 -16.75 24.39 2.72
C ILE A 345 -17.20 25.77 3.18
N GLN A 346 -18.05 26.46 2.41
CA GLN A 346 -18.55 27.79 2.76
C GLN A 346 -19.36 27.78 4.06
N VAL A 347 -20.14 26.72 4.32
CA VAL A 347 -21.01 26.63 5.50
C VAL A 347 -20.35 25.89 6.66
N LYS A 348 -19.75 24.73 6.39
CA LYS A 348 -19.16 23.84 7.41
C LYS A 348 -17.70 24.21 7.73
N GLY A 349 -17.03 24.97 6.88
CA GLY A 349 -15.62 25.35 7.00
C GLY A 349 -14.63 24.30 6.49
N ALA A 350 -15.06 23.03 6.31
CA ALA A 350 -14.24 21.96 5.75
C ALA A 350 -15.11 20.78 5.27
N MET A 351 -14.56 19.96 4.37
CA MET A 351 -15.19 18.71 3.90
C MET A 351 -14.30 17.48 4.17
N PRO A 352 -14.06 17.11 5.44
CA PRO A 352 -13.03 16.13 5.79
C PRO A 352 -13.44 14.67 5.56
N TYR A 353 -14.72 14.32 5.64
CA TYR A 353 -15.14 12.92 5.67
C TYR A 353 -15.12 12.23 4.31
N GLY A 354 -15.60 12.92 3.25
CA GLY A 354 -15.55 12.37 1.90
C GLY A 354 -14.10 12.11 1.46
N ILE A 355 -13.21 13.09 1.68
CA ILE A 355 -11.81 12.95 1.34
C ILE A 355 -11.10 11.91 2.23
N GLY A 356 -11.40 11.85 3.53
CA GLY A 356 -10.83 10.85 4.44
C GLY A 356 -11.19 9.41 4.03
N SER A 357 -12.43 9.18 3.60
CA SER A 357 -12.87 7.90 3.03
C SER A 357 -12.11 7.55 1.74
N THR A 358 -11.97 8.51 0.83
CA THR A 358 -11.21 8.37 -0.42
C THR A 358 -9.74 8.03 -0.16
N VAL A 359 -9.09 8.70 0.80
CA VAL A 359 -7.70 8.42 1.20
C VAL A 359 -7.58 7.01 1.76
N SER A 360 -8.44 6.63 2.71
CA SER A 360 -8.43 5.27 3.31
C SER A 360 -8.60 4.20 2.23
N SER A 361 -9.51 4.44 1.29
CA SER A 361 -9.73 3.58 0.14
C SER A 361 -8.48 3.46 -0.73
N ILE A 362 -7.79 4.56 -1.05
CA ILE A 362 -6.57 4.55 -1.90
C ILE A 362 -5.46 3.76 -1.21
N CYS A 363 -5.20 4.08 0.07
CA CYS A 363 -4.18 3.38 0.85
C CYS A 363 -4.47 1.88 0.94
N SER A 364 -5.73 1.50 1.14
CA SER A 364 -6.15 0.10 1.18
C SER A 364 -5.94 -0.62 -0.16
N SER A 365 -6.14 0.05 -1.30
CA SER A 365 -5.86 -0.54 -2.61
C SER A 365 -4.37 -0.82 -2.81
N ILE A 366 -3.54 0.14 -2.43
CA ILE A 366 -2.09 0.03 -2.53
C ILE A 366 -1.56 -1.07 -1.60
N LEU A 367 -1.85 -0.98 -0.30
CA LEU A 367 -1.26 -1.90 0.68
C LEU A 367 -1.66 -3.36 0.46
N LEU A 368 -2.89 -3.59 0.00
CA LEU A 368 -3.46 -4.93 -0.24
C LEU A 368 -3.36 -5.38 -1.70
N ASP A 369 -2.61 -4.68 -2.55
CA ASP A 369 -2.46 -4.95 -4.00
C ASP A 369 -3.80 -5.23 -4.71
N LYS A 370 -4.85 -4.43 -4.44
CA LYS A 370 -6.21 -4.72 -4.93
C LYS A 370 -6.37 -4.64 -6.45
N ARG A 371 -5.49 -3.88 -7.12
CA ARG A 371 -5.54 -3.66 -8.59
C ARG A 371 -6.86 -3.07 -9.06
N ASP A 372 -7.47 -2.24 -8.22
CA ASP A 372 -8.66 -1.50 -8.62
C ASP A 372 -8.30 -0.30 -9.52
N VAL A 373 -9.27 0.07 -10.37
CA VAL A 373 -9.11 1.18 -11.31
C VAL A 373 -9.66 2.45 -10.67
N ARG A 374 -8.84 3.50 -10.61
CA ARG A 374 -9.22 4.78 -9.99
C ARG A 374 -8.72 5.98 -10.79
N PRO A 375 -9.53 7.05 -10.95
CA PRO A 375 -9.08 8.30 -11.52
C PRO A 375 -8.32 9.11 -10.47
N ILE A 376 -7.00 9.01 -10.48
CA ILE A 376 -6.12 9.72 -9.54
C ILE A 376 -5.10 10.56 -10.30
N SER A 377 -4.64 11.64 -9.67
CA SER A 377 -3.64 12.52 -10.25
C SER A 377 -2.31 11.81 -10.36
N HIS A 378 -1.71 11.81 -11.55
CA HIS A 378 -0.39 11.23 -11.80
C HIS A 378 0.23 11.84 -13.06
N PHE A 379 1.55 11.67 -13.21
CA PHE A 379 2.31 12.32 -14.26
C PHE A 379 1.91 11.85 -15.67
N GLN A 380 1.66 12.81 -16.55
CA GLN A 380 1.28 12.60 -17.95
C GLN A 380 2.38 13.14 -18.85
N GLU A 381 3.22 12.24 -19.39
CA GLU A 381 4.39 12.61 -20.19
C GLU A 381 4.06 13.56 -21.35
N LYS A 382 2.96 13.29 -22.05
CA LYS A 382 2.45 14.12 -23.16
C LYS A 382 2.27 15.60 -22.79
N PHE A 383 1.89 15.89 -21.55
CA PHE A 383 1.57 17.25 -21.09
C PHE A 383 2.62 17.80 -20.11
N GLY A 384 3.49 16.94 -19.58
CA GLY A 384 4.53 17.31 -18.62
C GLY A 384 3.99 17.79 -17.27
N CYS A 385 2.79 17.36 -16.88
CA CYS A 385 2.18 17.69 -15.59
C CYS A 385 1.36 16.50 -15.07
N CYS A 386 0.99 16.51 -13.80
CA CYS A 386 0.10 15.53 -13.20
C CYS A 386 -1.36 15.97 -13.36
N PHE A 387 -2.24 15.05 -13.71
CA PHE A 387 -3.69 15.20 -13.63
C PHE A 387 -4.38 13.84 -13.61
N SER A 388 -5.69 13.82 -13.42
CA SER A 388 -6.42 12.59 -13.14
C SER A 388 -6.85 11.84 -14.41
N LEU A 389 -6.33 10.63 -14.58
CA LEU A 389 -6.82 9.62 -15.51
C LEU A 389 -6.94 8.28 -14.76
N PRO A 390 -7.74 7.32 -15.26
CA PRO A 390 -7.89 6.04 -14.56
C PRO A 390 -6.60 5.22 -14.65
N VAL A 391 -6.17 4.71 -13.50
CA VAL A 391 -5.00 3.83 -13.37
C VAL A 391 -5.35 2.62 -12.53
N VAL A 392 -4.61 1.53 -12.75
CA VAL A 392 -4.59 0.38 -11.85
C VAL A 392 -3.64 0.68 -10.70
N LEU A 393 -4.17 0.70 -9.47
CA LEU A 393 -3.40 0.87 -8.26
C LEU A 393 -3.02 -0.47 -7.64
N GLY A 394 -1.78 -0.62 -7.19
CA GLY A 394 -1.35 -1.78 -6.41
C GLY A 394 -0.15 -1.46 -5.52
N ARG A 395 0.54 -2.51 -5.06
CA ARG A 395 1.57 -2.39 -4.02
C ARG A 395 2.74 -1.47 -4.39
N LYS A 396 3.02 -1.34 -5.69
CA LYS A 396 4.08 -0.47 -6.24
C LYS A 396 3.58 0.92 -6.66
N GLY A 397 2.37 1.31 -6.23
CA GLY A 397 1.69 2.53 -6.66
C GLY A 397 0.93 2.30 -7.96
N ILE A 398 1.22 3.09 -9.00
CA ILE A 398 0.59 2.96 -10.32
C ILE A 398 1.23 1.80 -11.08
N ILE A 399 0.41 0.80 -11.41
CA ILE A 399 0.84 -0.35 -12.21
C ILE A 399 0.73 -0.03 -13.71
N LYS A 400 -0.40 0.55 -14.11
CA LYS A 400 -0.65 0.98 -15.49
C LYS A 400 -1.77 2.00 -15.58
N GLN A 401 -1.71 2.85 -16.59
CA GLN A 401 -2.83 3.70 -16.99
C GLN A 401 -3.82 2.93 -17.87
N ILE A 402 -5.11 3.21 -17.70
CA ILE A 402 -6.17 2.70 -18.57
C ILE A 402 -6.49 3.76 -19.62
N GLN A 403 -6.35 3.40 -20.89
CA GLN A 403 -6.77 4.27 -21.99
C GLN A 403 -8.29 4.20 -22.14
N MET A 404 -8.94 5.35 -22.02
CA MET A 404 -10.38 5.48 -22.23
C MET A 404 -10.69 5.96 -23.65
N PRO A 405 -11.68 5.38 -24.34
CA PRO A 405 -12.12 5.85 -25.66
C PRO A 405 -13.06 7.06 -25.49
N LEU A 406 -12.48 8.20 -25.10
CA LEU A 406 -13.22 9.45 -24.92
C LEU A 406 -13.67 10.04 -26.26
N SER A 407 -14.70 10.89 -26.22
CA SER A 407 -15.09 11.70 -27.37
C SER A 407 -14.04 12.79 -27.66
N SER A 408 -13.98 13.25 -28.91
CA SER A 408 -13.06 14.33 -29.30
C SER A 408 -13.23 15.61 -28.50
N LYS A 409 -14.44 15.88 -28.00
CA LYS A 409 -14.72 17.03 -27.13
C LYS A 409 -14.11 16.84 -25.74
N GLU A 410 -14.36 15.70 -25.10
CA GLU A 410 -13.81 15.39 -23.78
C GLU A 410 -12.26 15.39 -23.80
N ASP A 411 -11.66 14.79 -24.84
CA ASP A 411 -10.21 14.81 -25.04
C ASP A 411 -9.66 16.24 -25.19
N ALA A 412 -10.34 17.09 -25.96
CA ALA A 412 -9.95 18.48 -26.15
C ALA A 412 -10.06 19.30 -24.85
N ASP A 413 -11.12 19.09 -24.07
CA ASP A 413 -11.34 19.78 -22.80
C ASP A 413 -10.30 19.35 -21.74
N ILE A 414 -9.97 18.06 -21.66
CA ILE A 414 -8.88 17.55 -20.82
C ILE A 414 -7.55 18.17 -21.25
N ALA A 415 -7.21 18.14 -22.55
CA ALA A 415 -5.97 18.68 -23.07
C ALA A 415 -5.82 20.19 -22.80
N LYS A 416 -6.92 20.94 -22.91
CA LYS A 416 -6.97 22.36 -22.58
C LYS A 416 -6.65 22.60 -21.11
N SER A 417 -7.32 21.88 -20.20
CA SER A 417 -7.08 22.00 -18.75
C SER A 417 -5.63 21.66 -18.36
N ALA A 418 -5.08 20.57 -18.93
CA ALA A 418 -3.70 20.15 -18.71
C ALA A 418 -2.69 21.20 -19.20
N THR A 419 -2.95 21.81 -20.36
CA THR A 419 -2.10 22.88 -20.91
C THR A 419 -2.12 24.13 -20.02
N THR A 420 -3.29 24.52 -19.51
CA THR A 420 -3.41 25.62 -18.55
C THR A 420 -2.62 25.34 -17.27
N LEU A 421 -2.75 24.14 -16.71
CA LEU A 421 -1.99 23.73 -15.53
C LEU A 421 -0.47 23.75 -15.80
N LYS A 422 -0.03 23.23 -16.94
CA LYS A 422 1.40 23.25 -17.32
C LYS A 422 1.94 24.67 -17.45
N GLY A 423 1.16 25.58 -18.04
CA GLY A 423 1.51 26.99 -18.12
C GLY A 423 1.64 27.64 -16.74
N MET A 424 0.77 27.27 -15.79
CA MET A 424 0.85 27.74 -14.40
C MET A 424 2.09 27.21 -13.69
N ILE A 425 2.42 25.92 -13.82
CA ILE A 425 3.65 25.31 -13.27
C ILE A 425 4.88 26.04 -13.81
N LYS A 426 4.92 26.32 -15.12
CA LYS A 426 6.05 27.03 -15.74
C LYS A 426 6.28 28.40 -15.10
N ARG A 427 5.22 29.19 -14.91
CA ARG A 427 5.30 30.52 -14.28
C ARG A 427 5.81 30.43 -12.84
N ILE A 428 5.28 29.47 -12.07
CA ILE A 428 5.73 29.24 -10.68
C ILE A 428 7.23 28.91 -10.63
N ASN A 429 7.72 28.10 -11.57
CA ASN A 429 9.14 27.74 -11.64
C ASN A 429 10.02 28.90 -12.15
N GLU A 430 9.47 29.86 -12.90
CA GLU A 430 10.18 31.07 -13.33
C GLU A 430 10.28 32.12 -12.20
N ASP A 431 9.35 32.09 -11.23
CA ASP A 431 9.33 32.99 -10.06
C ASP A 431 10.20 32.51 -8.88
N GLN A 432 10.68 31.27 -8.91
CA GLN A 432 11.55 30.65 -7.88
C GLN A 432 13.02 30.71 -8.32
#